data_AF-A0A0Q9A255-F1
#
_entry.id   AF-A0A0Q9A255-F1
#
_cell.length_a   1.000
_cell.length_b   1.000
_cell.length_c   1.000
_cell.angle_alpha   90.00
_cell.angle_beta   90.00
_cell.angle_gamma   90.00
#
_symmetry.space_group_name_H-M   'P 1'
#
loop_
_entity.id
_entity.type
_entity.pdbx_description
1 polymer ?
#
loop_
_entity_poly.entity_id
_entity_poly.type
_entity_poly.pdbx_seq_one_letter_code
_entity_poly.pdbx_strand_id
1 'polypeptide(L)'
;MKQLITLTLFLLTFTAFAQKPCEYSANVTDSIGTYKVTNEYLISEKNFGGTFSYVFFSLAQTDGLPTLNLQLIQKSKDFLKANCFDKNSKVYLQLENGKIVTLLHINQENCGTLIRDDKGFDNRVNTGIFMFMKDNYEDLKTSPVLIMRIKYLTDIEDYIVKRELVSELNGKTYQPNTYFMQNIRCVE
;
A
#
# COMPACT_ATOMS: atom_id res chain seq x y z
N MET A 1 3.09 33.58 -35.40
CA MET A 1 4.14 33.01 -34.53
C MET A 1 4.03 33.45 -33.08
N LYS A 2 3.97 34.75 -32.74
CA LYS A 2 3.86 35.21 -31.34
C LYS A 2 2.68 34.58 -30.58
N GLN A 3 1.48 34.53 -31.18
CA GLN A 3 0.30 33.94 -30.53
C GLN A 3 0.36 32.41 -30.34
N LEU A 4 1.10 31.70 -31.22
CA LEU A 4 1.30 30.25 -31.06
C LEU A 4 2.22 29.93 -29.87
N ILE A 5 3.25 30.75 -29.66
CA ILE A 5 4.17 30.64 -28.52
C ILE A 5 3.43 30.93 -27.22
N THR A 6 2.57 31.96 -27.20
CA THR A 6 1.75 32.27 -26.01
C THR A 6 0.78 31.13 -25.68
N LEU A 7 0.18 30.49 -26.68
CA LEU A 7 -0.73 29.36 -26.49
C LEU A 7 0.00 28.12 -25.97
N THR A 8 1.19 27.81 -26.48
CA THR A 8 2.00 26.69 -25.97
C THR A 8 2.45 26.94 -24.54
N LEU A 9 2.84 28.17 -24.21
CA LEU A 9 3.20 28.54 -22.84
C LEU A 9 2.01 28.42 -21.88
N PHE A 10 0.80 28.78 -22.34
CA PHE A 10 -0.43 28.66 -21.57
C PHE A 10 -0.88 27.20 -21.39
N LEU A 11 -0.65 26.32 -22.37
CA LEU A 11 -0.94 24.89 -22.24
C LEU A 11 0.03 24.17 -21.30
N LEU A 12 1.29 24.62 -21.24
CA LEU A 12 2.31 24.07 -20.32
C LEU A 12 1.97 24.35 -18.85
N THR A 13 1.39 25.51 -18.53
CA THR A 13 1.04 25.86 -17.14
C THR A 13 -0.08 24.99 -16.56
N PHE A 14 -0.99 24.44 -17.37
CA PHE A 14 -2.05 23.54 -16.88
C PHE A 14 -1.53 22.18 -16.41
N THR A 15 -0.41 21.70 -16.98
CA THR A 15 0.15 20.40 -16.58
C THR A 15 0.81 20.41 -15.19
N ALA A 16 1.23 21.59 -14.71
CA ALA A 16 1.89 21.74 -13.41
C ALA A 16 0.92 21.58 -12.21
N PHE A 17 -0.39 21.80 -12.41
CA PHE A 17 -1.39 21.79 -11.33
C PHE A 17 -2.29 20.55 -11.30
N ALA A 18 -2.07 19.56 -12.18
CA ALA A 18 -2.90 18.35 -12.22
C ALA A 18 -2.55 17.31 -11.13
N GLN A 19 -1.55 17.59 -10.29
CA GLN A 19 -1.07 16.65 -9.28
C GLN A 19 -1.87 16.79 -7.98
N LYS A 20 -2.57 15.73 -7.58
CA LYS A 20 -3.28 15.69 -6.29
C LYS A 20 -2.27 15.88 -5.14
N PRO A 21 -2.57 16.72 -4.12
CA PRO A 21 -1.71 16.85 -2.95
C PRO A 21 -1.61 15.52 -2.20
N CYS A 22 -0.46 15.27 -1.59
CA CYS A 22 -0.24 14.10 -0.75
C CYS A 22 -0.86 14.31 0.63
N GLU A 23 -1.68 13.37 1.09
CA GLU A 23 -2.27 13.38 2.42
C GLU A 23 -1.47 12.48 3.37
N TYR A 24 -0.95 13.08 4.43
CA TYR A 24 -0.12 12.41 5.42
C TYR A 24 -0.85 12.22 6.74
N SER A 25 -0.72 11.02 7.30
CA SER A 25 -1.15 10.71 8.67
C SER A 25 -0.11 11.20 9.69
N ALA A 26 1.17 11.20 9.29
CA ALA A 26 2.27 11.79 10.05
C ALA A 26 3.24 12.48 9.08
N ASN A 27 3.68 13.70 9.43
CA ASN A 27 4.70 14.43 8.70
C ASN A 27 5.49 15.27 9.71
N VAL A 28 6.60 14.71 10.19
CA VAL A 28 7.42 15.28 11.24
C VAL A 28 8.84 15.46 10.71
N THR A 29 9.41 16.62 10.98
CA THR A 29 10.82 16.94 10.72
C THR A 29 11.38 17.52 11.99
N ASP A 30 12.38 16.88 12.55
CA ASP A 30 13.06 17.31 13.76
C ASP A 30 14.58 17.34 13.55
N SER A 31 15.34 17.57 14.62
CA SER A 31 16.80 17.58 14.57
C SER A 31 17.44 16.19 14.34
N ILE A 32 16.66 15.12 14.43
CA ILE A 32 17.11 13.72 14.35
C ILE A 32 16.82 13.16 12.95
N GLY A 33 15.77 13.65 12.28
CA GLY A 33 15.48 13.24 10.92
C GLY A 33 14.13 13.72 10.37
N THR A 34 13.73 13.08 9.28
CA THR A 34 12.44 13.32 8.61
C THR A 34 11.63 12.03 8.56
N TYR A 35 10.37 12.11 8.98
CA TYR A 35 9.45 10.99 8.96
C TYR A 35 8.10 11.41 8.37
N LYS A 36 7.72 10.76 7.27
CA LYS A 36 6.44 10.97 6.60
C LYS A 36 5.72 9.64 6.42
N VAL A 37 4.41 9.62 6.61
CA VAL A 37 3.55 8.46 6.35
C VAL A 37 2.25 8.93 5.72
N THR A 38 1.84 8.31 4.62
CA THR A 38 0.56 8.59 3.99
C THR A 38 -0.60 8.04 4.81
N ASN A 39 -1.82 8.46 4.52
CA ASN A 39 -3.01 7.79 5.04
C ASN A 39 -3.07 6.31 4.60
N GLU A 40 -3.67 5.46 5.43
CA GLU A 40 -3.94 4.06 5.09
C GLU A 40 -4.94 3.99 3.92
N TYR A 41 -4.64 3.11 2.97
CA TYR A 41 -5.43 2.92 1.75
C TYR A 41 -5.82 1.46 1.60
N LEU A 42 -7.10 1.19 1.40
CA LEU A 42 -7.62 -0.17 1.26
C LEU A 42 -7.23 -0.75 -0.11
N ILE A 43 -6.52 -1.88 -0.09
CA ILE A 43 -6.03 -2.58 -1.28
C ILE A 43 -6.85 -3.81 -1.59
N SER A 44 -7.25 -4.55 -0.54
CA SER A 44 -8.04 -5.75 -0.69
C SER A 44 -9.01 -5.89 0.48
N GLU A 45 -10.21 -6.35 0.17
CA GLU A 45 -11.27 -6.64 1.11
C GLU A 45 -11.88 -7.99 0.72
N LYS A 46 -11.95 -8.91 1.68
CA LYS A 46 -12.61 -10.21 1.55
C LYS A 46 -13.57 -10.38 2.72
N ASN A 47 -14.83 -10.65 2.42
CA ASN A 47 -15.86 -10.97 3.40
C ASN A 47 -16.49 -12.31 3.01
N PHE A 48 -16.18 -13.36 3.76
CA PHE A 48 -16.68 -14.70 3.45
C PHE A 48 -16.90 -15.52 4.73
N GLY A 49 -18.07 -16.14 4.84
CA GLY A 49 -18.38 -17.07 5.94
C GLY A 49 -18.26 -16.46 7.34
N GLY A 50 -18.52 -15.17 7.50
CA GLY A 50 -18.35 -14.47 8.79
C GLY A 50 -16.91 -14.13 9.17
N THR A 51 -15.96 -14.42 8.27
CA THR A 51 -14.57 -13.97 8.35
C THR A 51 -14.34 -12.80 7.41
N PHE A 52 -13.79 -11.72 7.94
CA PHE A 52 -13.44 -10.51 7.22
C PHE A 52 -11.91 -10.39 7.18
N SER A 53 -11.37 -10.00 6.03
CA SER A 53 -9.94 -9.77 5.84
C SER A 53 -9.73 -8.51 5.03
N TYR A 54 -8.88 -7.63 5.52
CA TYR A 54 -8.55 -6.35 4.91
C TYR A 54 -7.04 -6.23 4.76
N VAL A 55 -6.60 -5.69 3.64
CA VAL A 55 -5.21 -5.32 3.39
C VAL A 55 -5.15 -3.82 3.16
N PHE A 56 -4.37 -3.12 3.97
CA PHE A 56 -4.12 -1.69 3.85
C PHE A 56 -2.67 -1.40 3.53
N PHE A 57 -2.45 -0.41 2.67
CA PHE A 57 -1.14 0.15 2.39
C PHE A 57 -1.03 1.57 2.93
N SER A 58 0.13 1.89 3.48
CA SER A 58 0.59 3.27 3.62
C SER A 58 2.05 3.37 3.21
N LEU A 59 2.40 4.43 2.49
CA LEU A 59 3.77 4.71 2.11
C LEU A 59 4.41 5.51 3.23
N ALA A 60 5.63 5.14 3.61
CA ALA A 60 6.43 5.86 4.58
C ALA A 60 7.77 6.26 3.99
N GLN A 61 8.33 7.38 4.45
CA GLN A 61 9.67 7.85 4.14
C GLN A 61 10.35 8.16 5.47
N THR A 62 11.45 7.46 5.75
CA THR A 62 12.32 7.74 6.91
C THR A 62 13.69 8.11 6.38
N ASP A 63 14.10 9.37 6.59
CA ASP A 63 15.41 9.89 6.16
C ASP A 63 15.75 9.61 4.69
N GLY A 64 14.74 9.74 3.82
CA GLY A 64 14.86 9.52 2.38
C GLY A 64 14.78 8.05 1.94
N LEU A 65 14.60 7.09 2.86
CA LEU A 65 14.33 5.70 2.53
C LEU A 65 12.82 5.45 2.42
N PRO A 66 12.27 5.20 1.22
CA PRO A 66 10.87 4.85 1.06
C PRO A 66 10.62 3.41 1.48
N THR A 67 9.51 3.20 2.20
CA THR A 67 9.01 1.89 2.60
C THR A 67 7.50 1.80 2.41
N LEU A 68 7.00 0.59 2.23
CA LEU A 68 5.58 0.27 2.22
C LEU A 68 5.22 -0.38 3.56
N ASN A 69 4.34 0.26 4.32
CA ASN A 69 3.69 -0.35 5.45
C ASN A 69 2.47 -1.14 4.93
N LEU A 70 2.49 -2.44 5.14
CA LEU A 70 1.40 -3.34 4.80
C LEU A 70 0.74 -3.80 6.09
N GLN A 71 -0.53 -3.44 6.27
CA GLN A 71 -1.32 -3.86 7.42
C GLN A 71 -2.40 -4.85 6.99
N LEU A 72 -2.47 -5.96 7.69
CA LEU A 72 -3.47 -7.01 7.56
C LEU A 72 -4.38 -6.97 8.78
N ILE A 73 -5.68 -6.83 8.54
CA ILE A 73 -6.69 -6.94 9.59
C ILE A 73 -7.57 -8.13 9.24
N GLN A 74 -7.63 -9.11 10.13
CA GLN A 74 -8.55 -10.24 10.03
C GLN A 74 -9.51 -10.22 11.20
N LYS A 75 -10.80 -10.46 10.94
CA LYS A 75 -11.85 -10.51 11.95
C LYS A 75 -12.68 -11.77 11.76
N SER A 76 -12.85 -12.57 12.80
CA SER A 76 -13.72 -13.75 12.77
C SER A 76 -14.21 -14.12 14.16
N LYS A 77 -15.28 -14.92 14.24
CA LYS A 77 -15.66 -15.64 15.46
C LYS A 77 -14.96 -17.00 15.58
N ASP A 78 -14.46 -17.50 14.45
CA ASP A 78 -13.70 -18.73 14.37
C ASP A 78 -12.20 -18.44 14.57
N PHE A 79 -11.42 -19.50 14.72
CA PHE A 79 -9.97 -19.39 14.92
C PHE A 79 -9.28 -18.68 13.75
N LEU A 80 -8.61 -17.57 14.05
CA LEU A 80 -7.78 -16.84 13.09
C LEU A 80 -6.35 -17.41 13.07
N LYS A 81 -5.95 -17.96 11.92
CA LYS A 81 -4.57 -18.39 11.67
C LYS A 81 -3.61 -17.20 11.80
N ALA A 82 -2.47 -17.41 12.46
CA ALA A 82 -1.42 -16.41 12.55
C ALA A 82 -0.57 -16.42 11.26
N ASN A 83 -0.63 -15.33 10.50
CA ASN A 83 0.26 -15.10 9.35
C ASN A 83 1.40 -14.21 9.81
N CYS A 84 2.57 -14.78 10.12
CA CYS A 84 3.72 -14.01 10.62
C CYS A 84 4.61 -13.47 9.50
N PHE A 85 5.17 -12.28 9.71
CA PHE A 85 6.25 -11.72 8.93
C PHE A 85 7.60 -11.99 9.61
N ASP A 86 8.61 -12.25 8.80
CA ASP A 86 10.01 -12.48 9.19
C ASP A 86 10.95 -11.85 8.15
N LYS A 87 12.25 -12.14 8.25
CA LYS A 87 13.25 -11.68 7.27
C LYS A 87 13.10 -12.23 5.85
N ASN A 88 12.46 -13.39 5.71
CA ASN A 88 12.26 -14.06 4.43
C ASN A 88 10.93 -13.68 3.78
N SER A 89 10.13 -12.90 4.49
CA SER A 89 8.85 -12.41 4.02
C SER A 89 9.04 -11.37 2.93
N LYS A 90 8.24 -11.50 1.87
CA LYS A 90 8.35 -10.69 0.65
C LYS A 90 6.96 -10.39 0.11
N VAL A 91 6.82 -9.21 -0.49
CA VAL A 91 5.64 -8.88 -1.30
C VAL A 91 6.08 -8.85 -2.76
N TYR A 92 5.38 -9.59 -3.60
CA TYR A 92 5.56 -9.54 -5.04
C TYR A 92 4.35 -8.84 -5.66
N LEU A 93 4.61 -7.81 -6.45
CA LEU A 93 3.61 -7.06 -7.20
C LEU A 93 3.83 -7.37 -8.68
N GLN A 94 2.92 -8.12 -9.27
CA GLN A 94 2.91 -8.36 -10.71
C GLN A 94 2.14 -7.23 -11.39
N LEU A 95 2.81 -6.53 -12.29
CA LEU A 95 2.26 -5.40 -13.02
C LEU A 95 1.58 -5.85 -14.31
N GLU A 96 0.67 -5.02 -14.84
CA GLU A 96 0.00 -5.28 -16.11
C GLU A 96 0.99 -5.35 -17.29
N ASN A 97 2.14 -4.69 -17.21
CA ASN A 97 3.21 -4.79 -18.21
C ASN A 97 4.05 -6.10 -18.12
N GLY A 98 3.69 -7.03 -17.22
CA GLY A 98 4.33 -8.33 -17.05
C GLY A 98 5.56 -8.33 -16.13
N LYS A 99 6.03 -7.17 -15.68
CA LYS A 99 7.14 -7.09 -14.72
C LYS A 99 6.69 -7.46 -13.30
N ILE A 100 7.64 -7.91 -12.49
CA ILE A 100 7.42 -8.26 -11.08
C ILE A 100 8.30 -7.37 -10.21
N VAL A 101 7.66 -6.59 -9.35
CA VAL A 101 8.33 -5.77 -8.34
C VAL A 101 8.36 -6.56 -7.04
N THR A 102 9.55 -6.69 -6.44
CA THR A 102 9.71 -7.40 -5.17
C THR A 102 10.04 -6.42 -4.07
N LEU A 103 9.31 -6.50 -2.96
CA LEU A 103 9.55 -5.73 -1.75
C LEU A 103 10.05 -6.66 -0.65
N LEU A 104 11.04 -6.21 0.13
CA LEU A 104 11.72 -7.02 1.15
C LEU A 104 11.34 -6.54 2.55
N HIS A 105 11.00 -7.47 3.44
CA HIS A 105 10.69 -7.12 4.82
C HIS A 105 11.95 -6.63 5.57
N ILE A 106 11.80 -5.69 6.51
CA ILE A 106 12.91 -5.11 7.29
C ILE A 106 13.51 -6.04 8.38
N ASN A 107 13.33 -7.36 8.25
CA ASN A 107 13.86 -8.36 9.21
C ASN A 107 13.39 -8.14 10.66
N GLN A 108 12.13 -7.72 10.84
CA GLN A 108 11.46 -7.73 12.14
C GLN A 108 10.42 -8.87 12.17
N GLU A 109 10.40 -9.67 13.22
CA GLU A 109 9.35 -10.69 13.34
C GLU A 109 8.05 -10.04 13.83
N ASN A 110 6.94 -10.27 13.12
CA ASN A 110 5.62 -9.80 13.54
C ASN A 110 4.52 -10.81 13.19
N CYS A 111 3.92 -11.40 14.21
CA CYS A 111 2.80 -12.35 14.10
C CYS A 111 1.41 -11.72 14.31
N GLY A 112 1.37 -10.40 14.46
CA GLY A 112 0.17 -9.64 14.72
C GLY A 112 -0.41 -9.82 16.13
N THR A 113 -1.11 -8.78 16.56
CA THR A 113 -1.77 -8.71 17.87
C THR A 113 -3.21 -9.20 17.75
N LEU A 114 -3.64 -10.07 18.67
CA LEU A 114 -5.04 -10.47 18.80
C LEU A 114 -5.77 -9.52 19.75
N ILE A 115 -6.91 -9.01 19.31
CA ILE A 115 -7.77 -8.09 20.04
C ILE A 115 -9.18 -8.66 19.98
N ARG A 116 -9.73 -9.03 21.13
CA ARG A 116 -11.10 -9.52 21.22
C ARG A 116 -12.05 -8.34 21.45
N ASP A 117 -13.11 -8.25 20.65
CA ASP A 117 -14.12 -7.21 20.82
C ASP A 117 -15.25 -7.65 21.76
N ASP A 118 -16.03 -6.67 22.23
CA ASP A 118 -17.17 -6.88 23.14
C ASP A 118 -18.30 -7.73 22.52
N LYS A 119 -18.28 -7.90 21.19
CA LYS A 119 -19.25 -8.71 20.44
C LYS A 119 -18.75 -10.15 20.24
N GLY A 120 -17.61 -10.51 20.84
CA GLY A 120 -17.04 -11.84 20.82
C GLY A 120 -16.31 -12.21 19.53
N PHE A 121 -15.97 -11.24 18.68
CA PHE A 121 -15.07 -11.47 17.55
C PHE A 121 -13.62 -11.34 17.98
N ASP A 122 -12.80 -12.22 17.44
CA ASP A 122 -11.36 -12.07 17.45
C ASP A 122 -10.93 -11.22 16.25
N ASN A 123 -10.11 -10.20 16.52
CA ASN A 123 -9.52 -9.33 15.51
C ASN A 123 -8.00 -9.50 15.58
N ARG A 124 -7.35 -9.89 14.49
CA ARG A 124 -5.91 -9.93 14.40
C ARG A 124 -5.42 -8.81 13.51
N VAL A 125 -4.53 -7.98 14.04
CA VAL A 125 -3.87 -6.89 13.30
C VAL A 125 -2.41 -7.23 13.16
N ASN A 126 -1.93 -7.39 11.94
CA ASN A 126 -0.51 -7.61 11.65
C ASN A 126 0.02 -6.53 10.70
N THR A 127 1.18 -5.97 11.00
CA THR A 127 1.81 -4.91 10.19
C THR A 127 3.22 -5.33 9.82
N GLY A 128 3.53 -5.31 8.53
CA GLY A 128 4.87 -5.51 8.01
C GLY A 128 5.39 -4.26 7.31
N ILE A 129 6.69 -4.00 7.42
CA ILE A 129 7.35 -2.87 6.74
C ILE A 129 8.24 -3.46 5.65
N PHE A 130 8.00 -3.05 4.40
CA PHE A 130 8.65 -3.58 3.23
C PHE A 130 9.43 -2.50 2.49
N MET A 131 10.71 -2.75 2.21
CA MET A 131 11.57 -1.85 1.45
C MET A 131 11.41 -2.07 -0.05
N PHE A 132 11.47 -0.97 -0.80
CA PHE A 132 11.54 -1.03 -2.25
C PHE A 132 12.96 -1.35 -2.72
N MET A 133 13.08 -2.22 -3.72
CA MET A 133 14.33 -2.44 -4.44
C MET A 133 14.53 -1.31 -5.46
N LYS A 134 15.76 -0.77 -5.55
CA LYS A 134 16.10 0.36 -6.43
C LYS A 134 15.72 0.10 -7.89
N ASP A 135 15.92 -1.12 -8.35
CA ASP A 135 15.85 -1.46 -9.78
C ASP A 135 14.43 -1.40 -10.35
N ASN A 136 13.39 -1.55 -9.50
CA ASN A 136 12.01 -1.74 -9.95
C ASN A 136 11.03 -0.69 -9.38
N TYR A 137 11.54 0.35 -8.71
CA TYR A 137 10.72 1.43 -8.15
C TYR A 137 10.02 2.27 -9.23
N GLU A 138 10.70 2.53 -10.36
CA GLU A 138 10.16 3.31 -11.47
C GLU A 138 8.99 2.62 -12.20
N ASP A 139 8.98 1.29 -12.22
CA ASP A 139 7.92 0.52 -12.89
C ASP A 139 6.56 0.70 -12.19
N LEU A 140 6.55 0.88 -10.86
CA LEU A 140 5.35 1.15 -10.08
C LEU A 140 4.69 2.49 -10.40
N LYS A 141 5.43 3.43 -11.00
CA LYS A 141 4.92 4.75 -11.40
C LYS A 141 4.13 4.68 -12.71
N THR A 142 4.41 3.67 -13.54
CA THR A 142 3.96 3.64 -14.94
C THR A 142 2.99 2.51 -15.24
N SER A 143 2.98 1.44 -14.46
CA SER A 143 2.12 0.28 -14.72
C SER A 143 1.27 -0.11 -13.50
N PRO A 144 -0.04 -0.36 -13.69
CA PRO A 144 -0.91 -0.82 -12.62
C PRO A 144 -0.52 -2.20 -12.09
N VAL A 145 -0.79 -2.45 -10.81
CA VAL A 145 -0.62 -3.76 -10.17
C VAL A 145 -1.84 -4.64 -10.48
N LEU A 146 -1.60 -5.85 -10.97
CA LEU A 146 -2.63 -6.85 -11.27
C LEU A 146 -2.78 -7.88 -10.14
N ILE A 147 -1.65 -8.41 -9.67
CA ILE A 147 -1.61 -9.44 -8.62
C ILE A 147 -0.62 -9.01 -7.56
N MET A 148 -1.04 -9.15 -6.30
CA MET A 148 -0.18 -9.02 -5.13
C MET A 148 -0.05 -10.40 -4.49
N ARG A 149 1.18 -10.88 -4.33
CA ARG A 149 1.50 -12.10 -3.59
C ARG A 149 2.25 -11.74 -2.32
N ILE A 150 1.72 -12.15 -1.18
CA ILE A 150 2.38 -11.99 0.12
C ILE A 150 2.96 -13.33 0.51
N LYS A 151 4.29 -13.39 0.65
CA LYS A 151 4.99 -14.52 1.25
C LYS A 151 5.18 -14.22 2.74
N TYR A 152 4.49 -14.98 3.57
CA TYR A 152 4.65 -15.01 5.02
C TYR A 152 5.75 -16.00 5.42
N LEU A 153 5.99 -16.14 6.72
CA LEU A 153 6.92 -17.12 7.29
C LEU A 153 6.56 -18.56 6.88
N THR A 154 5.28 -18.93 6.99
CA THR A 154 4.81 -20.32 6.80
C THR A 154 3.88 -20.51 5.60
N ASP A 155 3.49 -19.44 4.91
CA ASP A 155 2.44 -19.48 3.91
C ASP A 155 2.66 -18.45 2.78
N ILE A 156 1.95 -18.62 1.68
CA ILE A 156 1.91 -17.69 0.55
C ILE A 156 0.46 -17.46 0.19
N GLU A 157 0.05 -16.19 0.15
CA GLU A 157 -1.30 -15.83 -0.27
C GLU A 157 -1.28 -14.87 -1.46
N ASP A 158 -2.15 -15.15 -2.43
CA ASP A 158 -2.36 -14.35 -3.62
C ASP A 158 -3.63 -13.52 -3.51
N TYR A 159 -3.53 -12.28 -3.98
CA TYR A 159 -4.60 -11.30 -4.03
C TYR A 159 -4.70 -10.75 -5.44
N ILE A 160 -5.89 -10.85 -6.02
CA ILE A 160 -6.22 -10.14 -7.26
C ILE A 160 -6.48 -8.68 -6.90
N VAL A 161 -5.68 -7.78 -7.44
CA VAL A 161 -5.79 -6.34 -7.17
C VAL A 161 -6.84 -5.77 -8.11
N LYS A 162 -7.97 -5.34 -7.55
CA LYS A 162 -9.10 -4.84 -8.34
C LYS A 162 -8.79 -3.46 -8.92
N ARG A 163 -9.34 -3.17 -10.10
CA ARG A 163 -9.33 -1.82 -10.68
C ARG A 163 -10.17 -0.84 -9.89
N GLU A 164 -11.31 -1.33 -9.42
CA GLU A 164 -12.25 -0.60 -8.59
C GLU A 164 -12.71 -1.49 -7.45
N LEU A 165 -12.68 -0.96 -6.23
CA LEU A 165 -13.10 -1.63 -5.01
C LEU A 165 -14.05 -0.70 -4.26
N VAL A 166 -15.34 -0.99 -4.28
CA VAL A 166 -16.31 -0.34 -3.39
C VAL A 166 -16.25 -1.06 -2.05
N SER A 167 -15.79 -0.38 -1.02
CA SER A 167 -15.59 -0.99 0.30
C SER A 167 -16.92 -1.19 1.03
N GLU A 168 -17.16 -2.41 1.50
CA GLU A 168 -18.28 -2.71 2.40
C GLU A 168 -18.08 -2.09 3.79
N LEU A 169 -16.83 -1.86 4.21
CA LEU A 169 -16.48 -1.28 5.51
C LEU A 169 -16.94 0.18 5.66
N ASN A 170 -16.77 1.00 4.62
CA ASN A 170 -16.99 2.45 4.72
C ASN A 170 -17.74 3.07 3.54
N GLY A 171 -18.16 2.27 2.55
CA GLY A 171 -18.91 2.73 1.38
C GLY A 171 -18.11 3.56 0.37
N LYS A 172 -16.79 3.73 0.56
CA LYS A 172 -15.93 4.49 -0.35
C LYS A 172 -15.42 3.61 -1.50
N THR A 173 -15.24 4.23 -2.66
CA THR A 173 -14.63 3.59 -3.83
C THR A 173 -13.12 3.83 -3.84
N TYR A 174 -12.36 2.75 -3.93
CA TYR A 174 -10.90 2.71 -4.03
C TYR A 174 -10.47 2.21 -5.42
N GLN A 175 -9.26 2.56 -5.84
CA GLN A 175 -8.60 2.09 -7.07
C GLN A 175 -7.25 1.42 -6.75
N PRO A 176 -7.25 0.25 -6.09
CA PRO A 176 -6.03 -0.40 -5.61
C PRO A 176 -4.95 -0.62 -6.66
N ASN A 177 -5.34 -0.99 -7.89
CA ASN A 177 -4.39 -1.31 -8.96
C ASN A 177 -3.48 -0.13 -9.35
N THR A 178 -3.97 1.11 -9.20
CA THR A 178 -3.22 2.33 -9.54
C THR A 178 -2.68 3.05 -8.31
N TYR A 179 -2.77 2.42 -7.12
CA TYR A 179 -2.35 3.01 -5.85
C TYR A 179 -0.93 3.61 -5.92
N PHE A 180 0.05 2.83 -6.39
CA PHE A 180 1.43 3.30 -6.46
C PHE A 180 1.58 4.45 -7.47
N MET A 181 1.00 4.33 -8.67
CA MET A 181 1.05 5.40 -9.68
C MET A 181 0.55 6.75 -9.14
N GLN A 182 -0.44 6.72 -8.25
CA GLN A 182 -1.05 7.93 -7.68
C GLN A 182 -0.27 8.49 -6.48
N ASN A 183 0.37 7.62 -5.67
CA ASN A 183 0.85 7.98 -4.33
C ASN A 183 2.37 7.83 -4.13
N ILE A 184 3.08 7.11 -4.99
CA ILE A 184 4.51 6.80 -4.80
C ILE A 184 5.41 8.04 -4.73
N ARG A 185 5.04 9.11 -5.45
CA ARG A 185 5.69 10.43 -5.37
C ARG A 185 5.67 11.08 -3.98
N CYS A 186 4.78 10.63 -3.10
CA CYS A 186 4.65 11.19 -1.75
C CYS A 186 5.79 10.74 -0.82
N VAL A 187 6.60 9.79 -1.25
CA VAL A 187 7.76 9.27 -0.49
C VAL A 187 9.05 9.30 -1.32
N GLU A 188 9.05 10.05 -2.41
CA GLU A 188 10.25 10.41 -3.19
C GLU A 188 11.07 11.53 -2.51
#